data_AF-A0A0N4XXI2-F1
#
_entry.id   AF-A0A0N4XXI2-F1
#
_cell.length_a   1.000
_cell.length_b   1.000
_cell.length_c   1.000
_cell.angle_alpha   90.00
_cell.angle_beta   90.00
_cell.angle_gamma   90.00
#
_symmetry.space_group_name_H-M   'P 1'
#
loop_
_entity.id
_entity.type
_entity.pdbx_description
1 polymer ?
#
loop_
_entity_poly.entity_id
_entity_poly.type
_entity_poly.pdbx_seq_one_letter_code
_entity_poly.pdbx_strand_id
1 'polypeptide(L)'
;PAFDAFDTAILRARKAYEDYVAGGEAHAHIDSADMEKVINAIEEKKRWLDDARHKQERRPKTEPPAVFAHEIAQMQQKPAPPKKKDPKPTEAPVNGNSAGDSPAPAQQAGEMEVD
;
A
#
# COMPACT_ATOMS: atom_id res chain seq x y z
N PRO A 1 -6.79 -23.75 0.69
CA PRO A 1 -5.50 -23.55 0.00
C PRO A 1 -5.28 -22.08 -0.40
N ALA A 2 -4.10 -21.71 -0.92
CA ALA A 2 -3.78 -20.29 -1.19
C ALA A 2 -4.70 -19.66 -2.25
N PHE A 3 -5.06 -20.42 -3.29
CA PHE A 3 -6.02 -20.01 -4.31
C PHE A 3 -7.41 -19.72 -3.70
N ASP A 4 -7.97 -20.65 -2.93
CA ASP A 4 -9.31 -20.48 -2.30
C ASP A 4 -9.36 -19.30 -1.31
N ALA A 5 -8.25 -19.02 -0.62
CA ALA A 5 -8.15 -17.88 0.28
C ALA A 5 -8.22 -16.53 -0.50
N PHE A 6 -7.57 -16.46 -1.66
CA PHE A 6 -7.65 -15.29 -2.53
C PHE A 6 -9.03 -15.17 -3.19
N ASP A 7 -9.63 -16.27 -3.66
CA ASP A 7 -11.00 -16.29 -4.19
C ASP A 7 -12.02 -15.79 -3.13
N THR A 8 -11.88 -16.24 -1.87
CA THR A 8 -12.67 -15.74 -0.74
C THR A 8 -12.50 -14.23 -0.53
N ALA A 9 -11.30 -13.68 -0.73
CA ALA A 9 -11.03 -12.26 -0.62
C ALA A 9 -11.65 -11.46 -1.78
N ILE A 10 -11.60 -11.99 -3.01
CA ILE A 10 -12.25 -11.42 -4.21
C ILE A 10 -13.78 -11.40 -4.04
N LEU A 11 -14.37 -12.50 -3.59
CA LEU A 11 -15.82 -12.59 -3.29
C LEU A 11 -16.24 -11.58 -2.22
N ARG A 12 -15.44 -11.41 -1.15
CA ARG A 12 -15.72 -10.39 -0.12
C ARG A 12 -15.68 -8.97 -0.68
N ALA A 13 -14.71 -8.66 -1.55
CA ALA A 13 -14.62 -7.35 -2.18
C ALA A 13 -15.80 -7.09 -3.13
N ARG A 14 -16.24 -8.12 -3.87
CA ARG A 14 -17.43 -8.03 -4.73
C ARG A 14 -18.72 -7.82 -3.93
N LYS A 15 -18.88 -8.50 -2.79
CA LYS A 15 -20.01 -8.25 -1.88
C LYS A 15 -20.02 -6.80 -1.36
N ALA A 16 -18.86 -6.24 -1.02
CA ALA A 16 -18.78 -4.84 -0.59
C ALA A 16 -19.19 -3.85 -1.71
N TYR A 17 -18.87 -4.16 -2.97
CA TYR A 17 -19.36 -3.42 -4.13
C TYR A 17 -20.89 -3.55 -4.29
N GLU A 18 -21.45 -4.76 -4.14
CA GLU A 18 -22.90 -4.98 -4.18
C GLU A 18 -23.62 -4.23 -3.04
N ASP A 19 -23.07 -4.26 -1.82
CA ASP A 19 -23.57 -3.51 -0.65
C ASP A 19 -23.49 -1.98 -0.90
N TYR A 20 -22.50 -1.48 -1.65
CA TYR A 20 -22.43 -0.06 -2.09
C TYR A 20 -23.52 0.29 -3.12
N VAL A 21 -23.68 -0.52 -4.16
CA VAL A 21 -24.69 -0.30 -5.22
C VAL A 21 -26.11 -0.36 -4.64
N ALA A 22 -26.33 -1.16 -3.60
CA ALA A 22 -27.56 -1.20 -2.82
C ALA A 22 -27.81 0.04 -1.93
N GLY A 23 -26.89 1.02 -1.90
CA GLY A 23 -26.99 2.22 -1.07
C GLY A 23 -26.59 2.02 0.40
N GLY A 24 -25.79 0.99 0.71
CA GLY A 24 -25.38 0.68 2.07
C GLY A 24 -24.54 1.78 2.72
N GLU A 25 -25.00 2.27 3.87
CA GLU A 25 -24.42 3.39 4.63
C GLU A 25 -22.91 3.24 4.90
N ALA A 26 -22.43 2.00 5.11
CA ALA A 26 -21.02 1.68 5.33
C ALA A 26 -20.10 2.10 4.17
N HIS A 27 -20.60 2.20 2.94
CA HIS A 27 -19.84 2.55 1.74
C HIS A 27 -20.28 3.87 1.09
N ALA A 28 -21.34 4.52 1.60
CA ALA A 28 -21.91 5.75 1.04
C ALA A 28 -20.96 6.97 1.02
N HIS A 29 -19.83 6.90 1.74
CA HIS A 29 -18.79 7.91 1.77
C HIS A 29 -17.71 7.73 0.67
N ILE A 30 -17.78 6.65 -0.12
CA ILE A 30 -16.83 6.34 -1.19
C ILE A 30 -17.39 6.90 -2.50
N ASP A 31 -16.56 7.61 -3.28
CA ASP A 31 -16.99 8.14 -4.57
C ASP A 31 -17.11 7.03 -5.63
N SER A 32 -17.90 7.30 -6.68
CA SER A 32 -18.18 6.32 -7.73
C SER A 32 -16.93 5.96 -8.56
N ALA A 33 -15.98 6.88 -8.72
CA ALA A 33 -14.76 6.63 -9.49
C ALA A 33 -13.75 5.77 -8.69
N ASP A 34 -13.70 5.90 -7.37
CA ASP A 34 -12.97 4.99 -6.48
C ASP A 34 -13.64 3.60 -6.47
N MET A 35 -14.96 3.51 -6.49
CA MET A 35 -15.65 2.23 -6.59
C MET A 35 -15.49 1.57 -7.99
N GLU A 36 -15.40 2.36 -9.07
CA GLU A 36 -15.03 1.88 -10.40
C GLU A 36 -13.60 1.30 -10.43
N LYS A 37 -12.64 1.91 -9.72
CA LYS A 37 -11.29 1.32 -9.55
C LYS A 37 -11.35 0.00 -8.80
N VAL A 38 -12.21 -0.12 -7.78
CA VAL A 38 -12.40 -1.36 -7.02
C VAL A 38 -12.96 -2.48 -7.90
N ILE A 39 -14.01 -2.24 -8.70
CA ILE A 39 -14.57 -3.30 -9.57
C ILE A 39 -13.59 -3.69 -10.70
N ASN A 40 -12.93 -2.72 -11.34
CA ASN A 40 -11.91 -2.99 -12.36
C ASN A 40 -10.75 -3.83 -11.79
N ALA A 41 -10.31 -3.53 -10.56
CA ALA A 41 -9.32 -4.35 -9.87
C ALA A 41 -9.86 -5.76 -9.56
N ILE A 42 -11.09 -5.90 -9.06
CA ILE A 42 -11.71 -7.21 -8.78
C ILE A 42 -11.71 -8.10 -10.04
N GLU A 43 -12.07 -7.56 -11.20
CA GLU A 43 -12.09 -8.31 -12.46
C GLU A 43 -10.69 -8.70 -12.95
N GLU A 44 -9.73 -7.79 -12.89
CA GLU A 44 -8.32 -8.07 -13.23
C GLU A 44 -7.74 -9.18 -12.34
N LYS A 45 -7.92 -9.08 -11.01
CA LYS A 45 -7.36 -10.05 -10.05
C LYS A 45 -8.05 -11.41 -10.18
N LYS A 46 -9.36 -11.43 -10.47
CA LYS A 46 -10.09 -12.67 -10.77
C LYS A 46 -9.57 -13.35 -12.04
N ARG A 47 -9.41 -12.59 -13.13
CA ARG A 47 -8.86 -13.12 -14.39
C ARG A 47 -7.46 -13.71 -14.20
N TRP A 48 -6.59 -13.01 -13.46
CA TRP A 48 -5.27 -13.54 -13.10
C TRP A 48 -5.37 -14.83 -12.29
N LEU A 49 -6.32 -14.91 -11.34
CA LEU A 49 -6.52 -16.10 -10.50
C LEU A 49 -6.95 -17.32 -11.32
N ASP A 50 -7.91 -17.13 -12.23
CA ASP A 50 -8.40 -18.16 -13.13
C ASP A 50 -7.29 -18.63 -14.10
N ASP A 51 -6.52 -17.70 -14.69
CA ASP A 51 -5.37 -18.03 -15.55
C ASP A 51 -4.25 -18.76 -14.78
N ALA A 52 -3.94 -18.33 -13.55
CA ALA A 52 -2.94 -18.95 -12.69
C ALA A 52 -3.36 -20.37 -12.28
N ARG A 53 -4.64 -20.55 -11.92
CA ARG A 53 -5.22 -21.85 -11.61
C ARG A 53 -5.20 -22.78 -12.83
N HIS A 54 -5.59 -22.30 -14.01
CA HIS A 54 -5.58 -23.10 -15.24
C HIS A 54 -4.15 -23.54 -15.63
N LYS A 55 -3.15 -22.66 -15.46
CA LYS A 55 -1.72 -23.00 -15.63
C LYS A 55 -1.25 -24.05 -14.62
N GLN A 56 -1.71 -23.96 -13.37
CA GLN A 56 -1.39 -24.93 -12.31
C GLN A 56 -2.03 -26.31 -12.58
N GLU A 57 -3.30 -26.35 -13.00
CA GLU A 57 -4.03 -27.59 -13.31
C GLU A 57 -3.46 -28.31 -14.54
N ARG A 58 -2.89 -27.56 -15.49
CA ARG A 58 -2.23 -28.11 -16.70
C ARG A 58 -0.76 -28.47 -16.52
N ARG A 59 -0.12 -28.09 -15.41
CA ARG A 59 1.27 -28.45 -15.13
C ARG A 59 1.40 -29.91 -14.66
N PRO A 60 2.46 -30.63 -15.07
CA PRO A 60 2.74 -31.95 -14.51
C PRO A 60 3.11 -31.82 -13.03
N LYS A 61 2.62 -32.75 -12.20
CA LYS A 61 2.81 -32.73 -10.72
C LYS A 61 4.28 -32.87 -10.27
N THR A 62 5.18 -33.18 -11.19
CA THR A 62 6.63 -33.27 -10.99
C THR A 62 7.34 -31.93 -11.14
N GLU A 63 6.70 -30.92 -11.74
CA GLU A 63 7.24 -29.57 -11.83
C GLU A 63 6.82 -28.69 -10.64
N PRO A 64 7.61 -27.64 -10.31
CA PRO A 64 7.21 -26.65 -9.32
C PRO A 64 5.88 -25.97 -9.70
N PRO A 65 5.14 -25.44 -8.71
CA PRO A 65 3.87 -24.78 -8.97
C PRO A 65 4.04 -23.59 -9.93
N ALA A 66 3.03 -23.36 -10.77
CA ALA A 66 2.97 -22.25 -11.73
C ALA A 66 2.93 -20.88 -11.04
N VAL A 67 2.42 -20.84 -9.79
CA VAL A 67 2.43 -19.67 -8.90
C VAL A 67 2.63 -20.16 -7.47
N PHE A 68 3.58 -19.56 -6.75
CA PHE A 68 3.86 -19.85 -5.35
C PHE A 68 2.92 -19.08 -4.40
N ALA A 69 2.72 -19.62 -3.20
CA ALA A 69 1.84 -19.01 -2.20
C ALA A 69 2.22 -17.57 -1.81
N HIS A 70 3.50 -17.21 -1.88
CA HIS A 70 3.97 -15.85 -1.58
C HIS A 70 3.61 -14.84 -2.68
N GLU A 71 3.52 -15.26 -3.95
CA GLU A 71 3.06 -14.41 -5.06
C GLU A 71 1.56 -14.15 -4.94
N ILE A 72 0.78 -15.17 -4.57
CA ILE A 72 -0.65 -15.06 -4.26
C ILE A 72 -0.88 -14.12 -3.04
N ALA A 73 0.03 -14.13 -2.05
CA ALA A 73 -0.03 -13.22 -0.91
C ALA A 73 0.32 -11.77 -1.28
N GLN A 74 1.24 -11.55 -2.22
CA GLN A 74 1.54 -10.22 -2.76
C GLN A 74 0.35 -9.66 -3.57
N MET A 75 -0.29 -10.47 -4.42
CA MET A 75 -1.48 -10.08 -5.17
C MET A 75 -2.71 -9.78 -4.29
N GLN A 76 -2.73 -10.31 -3.06
CA GLN A 76 -3.74 -9.98 -2.05
C GLN A 76 -3.46 -8.68 -1.27
N GLN A 77 -2.26 -8.08 -1.38
CA GLN A 77 -2.01 -6.81 -0.71
C GLN A 77 -2.86 -5.72 -1.35
N LYS A 78 -3.70 -5.09 -0.51
CA LYS A 78 -4.48 -3.92 -0.91
C LYS A 78 -3.50 -2.79 -1.27
N PRO A 79 -3.78 -1.96 -2.31
CA PRO A 79 -3.08 -0.69 -2.44
C PRO A 79 -3.23 0.07 -1.12
N ALA A 80 -2.11 0.60 -0.61
CA ALA A 80 -2.10 1.27 0.69
C ALA A 80 -3.12 2.42 0.68
N PRO A 81 -3.91 2.60 1.75
CA PRO A 81 -4.85 3.72 1.80
C PRO A 81 -4.10 5.04 1.62
N PRO A 82 -4.66 6.01 0.90
CA PRO A 82 -4.00 7.30 0.70
C PRO A 82 -3.65 7.89 2.06
N LYS A 83 -2.37 8.22 2.26
CA LYS A 83 -1.89 8.81 3.52
C LYS A 83 -2.74 10.05 3.80
N LYS A 84 -3.49 10.03 4.90
CA LYS A 84 -4.15 11.23 5.42
C LYS A 84 -3.04 12.27 5.57
N LYS A 85 -3.21 13.45 4.98
CA LYS A 85 -2.29 14.56 5.21
C LYS A 85 -2.45 14.95 6.67
N ASP A 86 -1.45 14.66 7.48
CA ASP A 86 -1.38 15.19 8.84
C ASP A 86 -1.50 16.72 8.77
N PRO A 87 -2.30 17.37 9.63
CA PRO A 87 -2.38 18.82 9.66
C PRO A 87 -0.99 19.37 9.98
N LYS A 88 -0.45 20.20 9.07
CA LYS A 88 0.86 20.84 9.23
C LYS A 88 0.88 21.56 10.59
N PRO A 89 1.84 21.26 11.50
CA PRO A 89 1.96 21.99 12.75
C PRO A 89 2.09 23.49 12.49
N THR A 90 1.28 24.28 13.18
CA THR A 90 1.30 25.74 13.05
C THR A 90 2.64 26.26 13.57
N GLU A 91 3.41 26.92 12.72
CA GLU A 91 4.68 27.55 13.10
C GLU A 91 4.39 28.70 14.08
N ALA A 92 4.76 28.52 15.35
CA ALA A 92 4.81 29.60 16.32
C ALA A 92 6.10 30.41 16.07
N PRO A 93 6.02 31.76 15.98
CA PRO A 93 7.18 32.57 15.63
C PRO A 93 8.23 32.58 16.76
N VAL A 94 9.50 32.52 16.35
CA VAL A 94 10.66 32.71 17.22
C VAL A 94 10.73 34.15 17.75
N ASN A 95 11.05 34.32 19.03
CA ASN A 95 12.09 35.22 19.60
C ASN A 95 11.83 35.45 21.11
N GLY A 96 12.84 35.38 21.98
CA GLY A 96 12.58 35.47 23.43
C GLY A 96 13.70 35.26 24.45
N ASN A 97 14.97 35.55 24.14
CA ASN A 97 16.00 36.00 25.10
C ASN A 97 16.46 35.06 26.26
N SER A 98 17.69 34.53 26.13
CA SER A 98 18.64 34.37 27.26
C SER A 98 20.07 34.54 26.77
N ALA A 99 20.84 35.41 27.41
CA ALA A 99 22.26 35.65 27.14
C ALA A 99 23.13 34.96 28.21
N GLY A 100 24.32 34.48 27.85
CA GLY A 100 25.29 34.00 28.83
C GLY A 100 26.28 32.94 28.34
N ASP A 101 27.44 33.42 27.87
CA ASP A 101 28.77 32.79 27.93
C ASP A 101 29.11 31.49 27.16
N SER A 102 30.38 31.42 26.76
CA SER A 102 31.01 30.46 25.82
C SER A 102 31.80 29.36 26.58
N PRO A 103 32.54 28.39 25.96
CA PRO A 103 32.86 28.20 24.53
C PRO A 103 32.70 26.78 23.96
N ALA A 104 32.94 26.65 22.65
CA ALA A 104 32.86 25.42 21.87
C ALA A 104 34.20 24.63 21.81
N PRO A 105 34.17 23.33 21.49
CA PRO A 105 35.23 22.61 20.79
C PRO A 105 34.87 22.50 19.29
N ALA A 106 35.66 23.09 18.39
CA ALA A 106 36.93 22.58 17.85
C ALA A 106 36.73 22.02 16.43
N GLN A 107 36.85 22.90 15.43
CA GLN A 107 37.03 22.49 14.04
C GLN A 107 38.47 22.01 13.85
N GLN A 108 38.67 20.77 13.40
CA GLN A 108 39.97 20.26 12.96
C GLN A 108 40.02 20.18 11.44
N ALA A 109 40.85 21.04 10.84
CA ALA A 109 41.53 20.83 9.57
C ALA A 109 42.64 21.89 9.42
N GLY A 110 43.90 21.52 9.67
CA GLY A 110 45.03 22.15 8.96
C GLY A 110 45.13 21.54 7.55
N GLU A 111 46.04 21.87 6.62
CA GLU A 111 47.21 22.76 6.50
C GLU A 111 47.43 22.99 4.95
N MET A 112 48.19 23.95 4.41
CA MET A 112 49.13 24.94 4.97
C MET A 112 49.25 26.19 4.05
N GLU A 113 49.75 27.29 4.62
CA GLU A 113 50.69 28.30 4.10
C GLU A 113 51.02 28.39 2.57
N VAL A 114 50.96 29.61 2.02
CA VAL A 114 51.69 30.07 0.83
C VAL A 114 52.32 31.45 1.11
N ASP A 115 53.59 31.60 0.75
CA ASP A 115 54.40 32.83 0.78
C ASP A 115 54.05 33.77 -0.38
#